data_AF-I2CSB5-F1
#
_entry.id   AF-I2CSB5-F1
#
_cell.length_a   1.000
_cell.length_b   1.000
_cell.length_c   1.000
_cell.angle_alpha   90.00
_cell.angle_beta   90.00
_cell.angle_gamma   90.00
#
_symmetry.space_group_name_H-M   'P 1'
#
loop_
_entity.id
_entity.type
_entity.pdbx_description
1 polymer ?
#
loop_
_entity_poly.entity_id
_entity_poly.type
_entity_poly.pdbx_seq_one_letter_code
_entity_poly.pdbx_strand_id
1 'polypeptide(L)'
;MGLPYEQAGGEGEALCAVMYCQGLVDSVVSSDGDALLYGARRLYKDLRLHARLLPDNHSGEWVALENDDGVSISGQDLMAVCLLAGCDFLSEGL
;
A
#
# COMPACT_ATOMS: atom_id res chain seq x y z
N MET A 1 7.83 1.10 23.63
CA MET A 1 6.77 0.28 23.03
C MET A 1 7.22 -1.11 22.59
N GLY A 2 8.53 -1.44 22.47
CA GLY A 2 8.98 -2.82 22.25
C GLY A 2 8.55 -3.46 20.92
N LEU A 3 7.97 -2.66 20.01
CA LEU A 3 7.60 -3.08 18.67
C LEU A 3 8.83 -3.13 17.78
N PRO A 4 8.94 -4.13 16.90
CA PRO A 4 10.00 -4.18 15.91
C PRO A 4 9.84 -3.02 14.93
N TYR A 5 10.96 -2.46 14.51
CA TYR A 5 11.03 -1.48 13.44
C TYR A 5 12.22 -1.82 12.55
N GLU A 6 12.10 -1.49 11.27
CA GLU A 6 13.15 -1.69 10.28
C GLU A 6 13.38 -0.36 9.57
N GLN A 7 14.65 -0.05 9.29
CA GLN A 7 15.02 1.19 8.64
C GLN A 7 15.15 0.98 7.12
N ALA A 8 14.30 1.63 6.35
CA ALA A 8 14.44 1.65 4.90
C ALA A 8 15.70 2.42 4.49
N GLY A 9 16.44 1.90 3.50
CA GLY A 9 17.55 2.60 2.85
C GLY A 9 17.10 3.65 1.82
N GLY A 10 15.80 3.70 1.53
CA GLY A 10 15.13 4.64 0.65
C GLY A 10 13.69 4.84 1.13
N GLU A 11 12.71 4.62 0.27
CA GLU A 11 11.31 4.75 0.64
C GLU A 11 10.80 3.64 1.56
N GLY A 12 9.99 4.05 2.56
CA GLY A 12 9.37 3.12 3.50
C GLY A 12 8.38 2.18 2.84
N GLU A 13 7.59 2.67 1.88
CA GLU A 13 6.59 1.86 1.17
C GLU A 13 7.23 0.75 0.33
N ALA A 14 8.39 1.03 -0.28
CA ALA A 14 9.18 0.02 -0.99
C ALA A 14 9.63 -1.10 -0.04
N LEU A 15 10.10 -0.76 1.16
CA LEU A 15 10.49 -1.77 2.16
C LEU A 15 9.27 -2.60 2.62
N CYS A 16 8.14 -1.95 2.90
CA CYS A 16 6.90 -2.63 3.27
C CYS A 16 6.42 -3.61 2.19
N ALA A 17 6.49 -3.20 0.91
CA ALA A 17 6.14 -4.07 -0.22
C ALA A 17 7.11 -5.25 -0.35
N VAL A 18 8.41 -5.05 -0.12
CA VAL A 18 9.40 -6.15 -0.09
C VAL A 18 9.07 -7.15 1.02
N MET A 19 8.75 -6.67 2.23
CA MET A 19 8.35 -7.53 3.35
C MET A 19 7.07 -8.32 3.04
N TYR A 20 6.10 -7.70 2.37
CA TYR A 20 4.88 -8.36 1.90
C TYR A 20 5.22 -9.48 0.90
N CYS A 21 6.05 -9.18 -0.11
CA CYS A 21 6.48 -10.15 -1.13
C CYS A 21 7.30 -11.30 -0.54
N GLN A 22 8.03 -11.08 0.55
CA GLN A 22 8.77 -12.10 1.29
C GLN A 22 7.89 -12.92 2.24
N GLY A 23 6.61 -12.54 2.42
CA GLY A 23 5.69 -13.20 3.35
C GLY A 23 5.97 -12.90 4.82
N LEU A 24 6.70 -11.83 5.12
CA LEU A 24 6.98 -11.38 6.50
C LEU A 24 5.80 -10.62 7.11
N VAL A 25 4.95 -10.03 6.27
CA VAL A 25 3.73 -9.32 6.67
C VAL A 25 2.57 -9.69 5.74
N ASP A 26 1.35 -9.68 6.28
CA ASP A 26 0.14 -10.00 5.51
C ASP A 26 -0.40 -8.84 4.69
N SER A 27 0.04 -7.60 4.99
CA SER A 27 -0.47 -6.37 4.39
C SER A 27 0.39 -5.16 4.72
N VAL A 28 0.27 -4.11 3.91
CA VAL A 28 0.90 -2.80 4.14
C VAL A 28 -0.16 -1.80 4.59
N VAL A 29 0.18 -0.90 5.51
CA VAL A 29 -0.66 0.25 5.88
C VAL A 29 0.06 1.51 5.43
N SER A 30 -0.57 2.30 4.56
CA SER A 30 -0.04 3.62 4.17
C SER A 30 -1.15 4.57 3.72
N SER A 31 -0.93 5.87 3.85
CA SER A 31 -1.80 6.89 3.26
C SER A 31 -1.69 6.94 1.74
N ASP A 32 -0.53 6.57 1.20
CA ASP A 32 -0.22 6.65 -0.22
C ASP A 32 -0.26 5.26 -0.87
N GLY A 33 -0.29 5.24 -2.20
CA GLY A 33 -0.55 4.04 -3.00
C GLY A 33 0.70 3.34 -3.51
N ASP A 34 1.90 3.83 -3.22
CA ASP A 34 3.13 3.44 -3.89
C ASP A 34 3.57 2.02 -3.53
N ALA A 35 3.20 1.53 -2.35
CA ALA A 35 3.39 0.14 -1.95
C ALA A 35 2.80 -0.85 -2.97
N LEU A 36 1.71 -0.48 -3.66
CA LEU A 36 1.10 -1.29 -4.71
C LEU A 36 1.99 -1.33 -5.96
N LEU A 37 2.63 -0.22 -6.31
CA LEU A 37 3.61 -0.14 -7.41
C LEU A 37 4.85 -0.99 -7.12
N TYR A 38 5.28 -1.03 -5.86
CA TYR A 38 6.40 -1.85 -5.40
C TYR A 38 6.06 -3.34 -5.25
N GLY A 39 4.80 -3.73 -5.44
CA GLY A 39 4.38 -5.13 -5.53
C GLY A 39 3.55 -5.65 -4.35
N ALA A 40 3.20 -4.80 -3.38
CA ALA A 40 2.18 -5.17 -2.39
C ALA A 40 0.82 -5.38 -3.08
N ARG A 41 0.03 -6.34 -2.59
CA ARG A 41 -1.34 -6.58 -3.12
C ARG A 41 -2.45 -6.19 -2.15
N ARG A 42 -2.12 -6.08 -0.86
CA ARG A 42 -3.07 -5.67 0.19
C ARG A 42 -2.53 -4.44 0.88
N LEU A 43 -3.19 -3.31 0.63
CA LEU A 43 -2.88 -2.01 1.19
C LEU A 43 -4.07 -1.49 2.01
N TYR A 44 -3.79 -1.04 3.22
CA TYR A 44 -4.74 -0.35 4.09
C TYR A 44 -4.48 1.15 4.02
N LYS A 45 -5.48 1.90 3.56
CA LYS A 45 -5.41 3.35 3.45
C LYS A 45 -6.27 4.02 4.51
N ASP A 46 -5.84 5.20 4.95
CA ASP A 46 -6.60 6.05 5.88
C ASP A 46 -6.99 5.33 7.20
N LEU A 47 -6.03 4.65 7.84
CA LEU A 47 -6.25 3.98 9.13
C LEU A 47 -6.53 5.00 10.25
N ARG A 48 -7.81 5.31 10.47
CA ARG A 48 -8.25 6.22 11.54
C ARG A 48 -8.49 5.46 12.85
N LEU A 49 -7.48 5.46 13.71
CA LEU A 49 -7.62 4.96 15.08
C LEU A 49 -8.28 6.03 15.98
N HIS A 50 -9.61 5.98 16.11
CA HIS A 50 -10.31 6.81 17.10
C HIS A 50 -10.14 6.23 18.51
N ALA A 51 -9.44 6.94 19.38
CA ALA A 51 -9.14 6.54 20.76
C ALA A 51 -10.31 6.64 21.76
N ARG A 52 -11.58 6.50 21.31
CA ARG A 52 -12.74 6.61 22.20
C ARG A 52 -13.68 5.42 22.04
N LEU A 53 -13.52 4.48 22.96
CA LEU A 53 -14.45 3.42 23.36
C LEU A 53 -14.58 2.24 22.37
N LEU A 54 -14.13 1.07 22.83
CA LEU A 54 -14.37 -0.28 22.30
C LEU A 54 -15.87 -0.51 22.00
N PRO A 55 -16.34 -1.61 21.37
CA PRO A 55 -15.77 -2.54 20.37
C PRO A 55 -16.48 -2.33 19.00
N ASP A 56 -16.02 -2.98 17.94
CA ASP A 56 -16.72 -3.07 16.65
C ASP A 56 -16.58 -1.86 15.69
N ASN A 57 -15.79 -2.11 14.65
CA ASN A 57 -15.81 -1.45 13.35
C ASN A 57 -15.10 -0.08 13.22
N HIS A 58 -13.77 -0.14 13.21
CA HIS A 58 -12.94 0.89 12.59
C HIS A 58 -13.00 0.70 11.07
N SER A 59 -13.87 1.45 10.39
CA SER A 59 -13.90 1.48 8.93
C SER A 59 -12.72 2.33 8.42
N GLY A 60 -11.54 1.74 8.32
CA GLY A 60 -10.53 2.20 7.36
C GLY A 60 -11.05 1.96 5.94
N GLU A 61 -10.65 2.76 4.97
CA GLU A 61 -10.98 2.49 3.57
C GLU A 61 -10.00 1.42 3.07
N TRP A 62 -10.54 0.29 2.66
CA TRP A 62 -9.75 -0.85 2.21
C TRP A 62 -9.58 -0.75 0.71
N VAL A 63 -8.38 -0.44 0.25
CA VAL A 63 -8.02 -0.63 -1.16
C VAL A 63 -7.27 -1.95 -1.24
N ALA A 64 -8.02 -3.04 -1.18
CA ALA A 64 -7.51 -4.33 -1.58
C ALA A 64 -7.51 -4.38 -3.12
N LEU A 65 -6.33 -4.34 -3.74
CA LEU A 65 -6.20 -4.80 -5.12
C LEU A 65 -6.13 -6.32 -5.11
N GLU A 66 -7.25 -6.94 -4.75
CA GLU A 66 -7.47 -8.36 -4.97
C GLU A 66 -7.92 -8.52 -6.42
N ASN A 67 -7.00 -9.01 -7.25
CA ASN A 67 -7.21 -9.34 -8.67
C ASN A 67 -8.16 -10.54 -8.84
N ASP A 68 -9.36 -10.52 -8.24
CA ASP A 68 -10.27 -11.67 -8.21
C ASP A 68 -11.51 -11.51 -9.12
N ASP A 69 -11.81 -10.30 -9.64
CA ASP A 69 -13.07 -10.02 -10.38
C ASP A 69 -12.93 -9.79 -11.91
N GLY A 70 -11.93 -10.39 -12.55
CA GLY A 70 -11.86 -10.46 -14.02
C GLY A 70 -11.18 -9.28 -14.74
N VAL A 71 -10.65 -8.31 -13.99
CA VAL A 71 -9.68 -7.34 -14.50
C VAL A 71 -8.35 -7.60 -13.79
N SER A 72 -7.46 -8.35 -14.43
CA SER A 72 -6.12 -8.58 -13.89
C SER A 72 -5.27 -7.34 -14.17
N ILE A 73 -5.08 -6.48 -13.17
CA ILE A 73 -4.14 -5.37 -13.26
C ILE A 73 -2.82 -5.87 -12.67
N SER A 74 -1.82 -6.03 -13.54
CA SER A 74 -0.46 -6.36 -13.11
C SER A 74 0.21 -5.13 -12.50
N GLY A 75 1.30 -5.33 -11.74
CA GLY A 75 2.14 -4.21 -11.28
C GLY A 75 2.69 -3.37 -12.45
N GLN A 76 2.85 -3.97 -13.63
CA GLN A 76 3.27 -3.25 -14.84
C GLN A 76 2.17 -2.32 -15.38
N ASP A 77 0.91 -2.77 -15.33
CA ASP A 77 -0.23 -1.94 -15.72
C ASP A 77 -0.39 -0.76 -14.77
N LEU A 78 -0.18 -0.99 -13.47
CA LEU A 78 -0.20 0.06 -12.45
C LEU A 78 0.94 1.07 -12.62
N MET A 79 2.16 0.60 -12.93
CA MET A 79 3.28 1.48 -13.30
C MET A 79 2.97 2.31 -14.55
N ALA A 80 2.34 1.71 -15.58
CA ALA A 80 1.96 2.41 -16.79
C ALA A 80 0.92 3.52 -16.49
N VAL A 81 -0.07 3.24 -15.64
CA VAL A 81 -1.04 4.24 -15.19
C VAL A 81 -0.35 5.40 -14.46
N CYS A 82 0.58 5.12 -13.54
CA CYS A 82 1.31 6.18 -12.82
C CYS A 82 2.21 7.01 -13.73
N LEU A 83 2.85 6.40 -14.73
CA LEU A 83 3.64 7.14 -15.71
C LEU A 83 2.76 8.05 -16.57
N LEU A 84 1.54 7.63 -16.92
CA LEU A 84 0.62 8.41 -17.75
C LEU A 84 -0.14 9.49 -16.96
N ALA A 85 -0.67 9.15 -15.79
CA ALA A 85 -1.48 10.05 -14.96
C ALA A 85 -0.64 10.99 -14.08
N GLY A 86 0.62 10.63 -13.88
CA GLY A 86 1.54 11.28 -12.96
C GLY A 86 1.56 10.61 -11.57
N CYS A 87 2.72 10.71 -10.93
CA CYS A 87 2.98 10.23 -9.57
C CYS A 87 3.95 11.18 -8.86
N ASP A 88 4.30 10.90 -7.61
CA ASP A 88 5.21 11.75 -6.82
C ASP A 88 6.58 11.96 -7.48
N PHE A 89 7.02 11.02 -8.33
CA PHE A 89 8.25 11.14 -9.11
C PHE A 89 8.08 11.85 -10.45
N LEU A 90 6.87 11.90 -11.01
CA LEU A 90 6.56 12.50 -12.31
C LEU A 90 5.18 13.16 -12.24
N SER A 91 5.12 14.37 -11.69
CA SER A 91 3.86 15.02 -11.33
C SER A 91 2.96 15.40 -12.52
N GLU A 92 3.52 15.59 -13.72
CA GLU A 92 2.74 15.93 -14.91
C GLU A 92 2.27 14.72 -15.73
N GLY A 93 2.73 13.51 -15.41
CA GLY A 93 2.52 12.35 -16.28
C GLY A 93 3.18 12.53 -17.66
N LEU A 94 2.75 11.74 -18.64
CA LEU A 94 3.24 11.80 -20.03
C LEU A 94 2.22 12.41 -20.97
#